data_AF-A0AAJ5X810-F1
#
_entry.id   AF-A0AAJ5X810-F1
#
_cell.length_a   1.000
_cell.length_b   1.000
_cell.length_c   1.000
_cell.angle_alpha   90.00
_cell.angle_beta   90.00
_cell.angle_gamma   90.00
#
_symmetry.space_group_name_H-M   'P 1'
#
loop_
_entity.id
_entity.type
_entity.pdbx_description
1 polymer ?
#
loop_
_entity_poly.entity_id
_entity_poly.type
_entity_poly.pdbx_seq_one_letter_code
_entity_poly.pdbx_strand_id
1 'polypeptide(L)'
;MTESGGNDGKADLDRRIDAAKQKLQRGVTPAEGRAETRGWAIGIEFVGTVLVAGFIGWMIDNWIDAGTRPWAMIALLLLGFAAGVRRAMQTSREFDAEPGNDPAD
;
A
#
# COMPACT_ATOMS: atom_id res chain seq x y z
N MET A 1 -9.70 -4.84 -59.34
CA MET A 1 -10.25 -5.55 -58.15
C MET A 1 -9.09 -6.00 -57.26
N THR A 2 -8.41 -5.08 -56.55
CA THR A 2 -7.21 -5.42 -55.73
C THR A 2 -7.05 -4.57 -54.47
N GLU A 3 -8.15 -4.00 -53.93
CA GLU A 3 -8.06 -3.16 -52.72
C GLU A 3 -8.55 -3.85 -51.43
N SER A 4 -9.17 -5.03 -51.51
CA SER A 4 -9.77 -5.68 -50.33
C SER A 4 -8.71 -6.28 -49.38
N GLY A 5 -7.72 -7.01 -49.89
CA GLY A 5 -6.79 -7.78 -49.05
C GLY A 5 -5.84 -6.96 -48.17
N GLY A 6 -5.63 -5.68 -48.47
CA GLY A 6 -4.79 -4.79 -47.66
C GLY A 6 -5.51 -4.18 -46.45
N ASN A 7 -6.84 -4.07 -46.51
CA ASN A 7 -7.63 -3.47 -45.43
C ASN A 7 -7.95 -4.50 -44.34
N ASP A 8 -8.19 -5.75 -44.75
CA ASP A 8 -8.48 -6.86 -43.85
C ASP A 8 -7.30 -7.18 -42.91
N GLY A 9 -6.07 -7.10 -43.44
CA GLY A 9 -4.85 -7.28 -42.66
C GLY A 9 -4.60 -6.15 -41.66
N LYS A 10 -4.90 -4.89 -42.03
CA LYS A 10 -4.79 -3.76 -41.11
C LYS A 10 -5.79 -3.87 -39.96
N ALA A 11 -7.04 -4.22 -40.25
CA ALA A 11 -8.06 -4.42 -39.25
C ALA A 11 -7.73 -5.56 -38.26
N ASP A 12 -7.11 -6.64 -38.73
CA ASP A 12 -6.63 -7.73 -37.86
C ASP A 12 -5.44 -7.30 -36.99
N LEU A 13 -4.47 -6.57 -37.57
CA LEU A 13 -3.34 -6.02 -36.82
C LEU A 13 -3.81 -5.03 -35.74
N ASP A 14 -4.71 -4.11 -36.09
CA ASP A 14 -5.28 -3.12 -35.15
C ASP A 14 -6.02 -3.83 -34.01
N ARG A 15 -6.84 -4.85 -34.31
CA ARG A 15 -7.50 -5.67 -33.27
C ARG A 15 -6.50 -6.36 -32.35
N ARG A 16 -5.42 -6.91 -32.90
CA ARG A 16 -4.39 -7.60 -32.11
C ARG A 16 -3.58 -6.64 -31.26
N ILE A 17 -3.29 -5.44 -31.77
CA ILE A 17 -2.64 -4.36 -31.04
C ILE A 17 -3.55 -3.88 -29.90
N ASP A 18 -4.84 -3.68 -30.15
CA ASP A 18 -5.80 -3.27 -29.12
C ASP A 18 -5.98 -4.35 -28.05
N ALA A 19 -6.07 -5.63 -28.44
CA ALA A 19 -6.13 -6.75 -27.51
C ALA A 19 -4.84 -6.88 -26.68
N ALA A 20 -3.66 -6.64 -27.27
CA ALA A 20 -2.38 -6.64 -26.56
C ALA A 20 -2.26 -5.44 -25.61
N LYS A 21 -2.68 -4.24 -26.05
CA LYS A 21 -2.73 -3.03 -25.21
C LYS A 21 -3.68 -3.20 -24.03
N GLN A 22 -4.85 -3.79 -24.23
CA GLN A 22 -5.79 -4.11 -23.14
C GLN A 22 -5.20 -5.11 -22.14
N LYS A 23 -4.47 -6.12 -22.62
CA LYS A 23 -3.75 -7.06 -21.73
C LYS A 23 -2.63 -6.38 -20.94
N LEU A 24 -1.91 -5.43 -21.53
CA LEU A 24 -0.88 -4.65 -20.85
C LEU A 24 -1.48 -3.67 -19.82
N GLN A 25 -2.61 -3.03 -20.15
CA GLN A 25 -3.36 -2.19 -19.21
C GLN A 25 -3.99 -2.99 -18.05
N ARG A 26 -4.24 -4.29 -18.25
CA ARG A 26 -4.62 -5.24 -17.20
C ARG A 26 -3.43 -5.83 -16.43
N GLY A 27 -2.19 -5.71 -16.93
CA GLY A 27 -1.00 -6.30 -16.32
C GLY A 27 -0.47 -5.53 -15.10
N VAL A 28 -0.86 -4.27 -14.95
CA VAL A 28 -0.82 -3.50 -13.70
C VAL A 28 -2.05 -2.61 -13.78
N THR A 29 -3.17 -3.06 -13.25
CA THR A 29 -4.34 -2.18 -13.22
C THR A 29 -3.98 -0.94 -12.39
N PRO A 30 -4.47 0.26 -12.76
CA PRO A 30 -4.31 1.46 -11.92
C PRO A 30 -4.83 1.27 -10.49
N ALA A 31 -5.65 0.24 -10.24
CA ALA A 31 -6.07 -0.19 -8.92
C ALA A 31 -4.96 -0.92 -8.15
N GLU A 32 -4.27 -1.88 -8.77
CA GLU A 32 -3.13 -2.59 -8.17
C GLU A 32 -1.96 -1.66 -7.85
N GLY A 33 -1.59 -0.76 -8.77
CA GLY A 33 -0.51 0.22 -8.50
C GLY A 33 -0.85 1.21 -7.37
N ARG A 34 -2.15 1.54 -7.19
CA ARG A 34 -2.63 2.37 -6.07
C ARG A 34 -2.69 1.59 -4.75
N ALA A 35 -3.02 0.30 -4.80
CA ALA A 35 -2.99 -0.57 -3.63
C ALA A 35 -1.56 -0.78 -3.12
N GLU A 36 -0.58 -1.00 -4.01
CA GLU A 36 0.83 -1.12 -3.66
C GLU A 36 1.40 0.15 -3.02
N THR A 37 1.10 1.33 -3.59
CA THR A 37 1.55 2.62 -3.03
C THR A 37 0.92 2.92 -1.68
N ARG A 38 -0.35 2.55 -1.46
CA ARG A 38 -0.99 2.67 -0.14
C ARG A 38 -0.38 1.72 0.89
N GLY A 39 -0.09 0.47 0.53
CA GLY A 39 0.59 -0.49 1.41
C GLY A 39 1.96 0.03 1.87
N TRP A 40 2.73 0.61 0.95
CA TRP A 40 4.00 1.26 1.27
C TRP A 40 3.84 2.46 2.21
N ALA A 41 2.83 3.31 2.01
CA ALA A 41 2.57 4.45 2.90
C ALA A 41 2.29 4.00 4.34
N ILE A 42 1.48 2.96 4.52
CA ILE A 42 1.19 2.37 5.84
C ILE A 42 2.47 1.81 6.48
N GLY A 43 3.30 1.11 5.70
CA GLY A 43 4.58 0.57 6.17
C GLY A 43 5.55 1.66 6.61
N ILE A 44 5.69 2.73 5.82
CA ILE A 44 6.56 3.88 6.14
C ILE A 44 6.07 4.60 7.39
N GLU A 45 4.76 4.81 7.53
CA GLU A 45 4.18 5.45 8.71
C GLU A 45 4.40 4.62 9.98
N PHE A 46 4.27 3.30 9.88
CA PHE A 46 4.56 2.37 10.96
C PHE A 46 6.04 2.44 11.38
N VAL A 47 6.96 2.30 10.42
CA VAL A 47 8.41 2.37 10.69
C VAL A 47 8.79 3.72 11.27
N GLY A 48 8.27 4.82 10.70
CA GLY A 48 8.50 6.17 11.22
C GLY A 48 8.05 6.32 12.68
N THR A 49 6.87 5.80 13.03
CA THR A 49 6.35 5.82 14.40
C THR A 49 7.23 5.03 15.37
N VAL A 50 7.67 3.83 14.98
CA VAL A 50 8.57 2.99 15.81
C VAL A 50 9.92 3.66 16.01
N LEU A 51 10.49 4.25 14.96
CA LEU A 51 11.77 4.97 15.06
C LEU A 51 11.68 6.19 15.98
N VAL A 52 10.60 6.97 15.88
CA VAL A 52 10.36 8.11 16.77
C VAL A 52 10.19 7.66 18.22
N ALA A 53 9.38 6.63 18.48
CA ALA A 53 9.19 6.09 19.83
C ALA A 53 10.50 5.54 20.41
N GLY A 54 11.30 4.85 19.59
CA GLY A 54 12.63 4.37 19.98
C GLY A 54 13.60 5.51 20.29
N PHE A 55 13.65 6.54 19.44
CA PHE A 55 14.51 7.71 19.67
C PHE A 55 14.14 8.45 20.97
N ILE A 56 12.85 8.66 21.22
CA ILE A 56 12.35 9.28 22.45
C ILE A 56 12.69 8.40 23.67
N GLY A 57 12.48 7.09 23.58
CA GLY A 57 12.81 6.16 24.65
C GLY A 57 14.30 6.16 24.99
N TRP A 58 15.16 6.22 23.96
CA TRP A 58 16.60 6.31 24.14
C TRP A 58 17.04 7.61 24.81
N MET A 59 16.45 8.75 24.42
CA MET A 59 16.73 10.03 25.07
C MET A 59 16.32 10.02 26.55
N ILE A 60 15.16 9.42 26.87
CA ILE A 60 14.66 9.32 28.24
C ILE A 60 15.57 8.40 29.07
N ASP A 61 15.94 7.23 28.54
CA ASP A 61 16.85 6.29 29.21
C ASP A 61 18.26 6.88 29.43
N ASN A 62 18.70 7.86 28.62
CA ASN A 62 19.97 8.57 28.82
C ASN A 62 19.91 9.76 29.78
N TRP A 63 18.75 10.42 29.91
CA TRP A 63 18.59 11.58 30.79
C TRP A 63 18.29 11.19 32.22
N ILE A 64 17.54 10.11 32.38
CA ILE A 64 17.38 9.48 33.67
C ILE A 64 18.63 8.62 33.81
N ASP A 65 19.65 9.07 34.56
CA ASP A 65 20.83 8.30 34.99
C ASP A 65 20.42 7.09 35.88
N ALA A 66 19.36 6.39 35.49
CA ALA A 66 18.88 5.16 36.05
C ALA A 66 19.81 4.07 35.54
N GLY A 67 20.71 3.58 36.38
CA GLY A 67 21.55 2.40 36.14
C GLY A 67 20.76 1.09 35.91
N THR A 68 19.51 1.17 35.47
CA THR A 68 18.57 0.10 35.21
C THR A 68 18.26 0.12 33.72
N ARG A 69 18.76 -0.91 33.02
CA ARG A 69 18.34 -1.54 31.75
C ARG A 69 17.21 -0.84 30.97
N PRO A 70 17.21 -0.83 29.62
CA PRO A 70 16.44 0.08 28.77
C PRO A 70 14.90 -0.06 28.87
N TRP A 71 14.34 0.27 30.04
CA TRP A 71 12.95 0.05 30.40
C TRP A 71 12.04 1.09 29.75
N ALA A 72 12.48 2.35 29.64
CA ALA A 72 11.71 3.37 28.92
C ALA A 72 11.68 3.07 27.42
N MET A 73 12.81 2.64 26.84
CA MET A 73 12.84 2.11 25.47
C MET A 73 11.87 0.94 25.29
N ILE A 74 11.88 -0.08 26.16
CA ILE A 74 10.97 -1.23 26.05
C ILE A 74 9.49 -0.78 26.14
N ALA A 75 9.14 0.05 27.13
CA ALA A 75 7.78 0.52 27.30
C ALA A 75 7.30 1.35 26.11
N LEU A 76 8.12 2.28 25.61
CA LEU A 76 7.76 3.14 24.48
C LEU A 76 7.76 2.39 23.15
N LEU A 77 8.63 1.39 22.96
CA LEU A 77 8.58 0.53 21.79
C LEU A 77 7.31 -0.31 21.77
N LEU A 78 6.90 -0.89 22.91
CA LEU A 78 5.64 -1.63 23.01
C LEU A 78 4.43 -0.72 22.75
N LEU A 79 4.43 0.49 23.32
CA LEU A 79 3.35 1.46 23.12
C LEU A 79 3.30 1.97 21.67
N GLY A 80 4.45 2.33 21.10
CA GLY A 80 4.58 2.78 19.71
C GLY A 80 4.21 1.68 18.71
N PHE A 81 4.60 0.44 19.00
CA PHE A 81 4.20 -0.74 18.22
C PHE A 81 2.69 -0.96 18.29
N ALA A 82 2.09 -0.93 19.48
CA ALA A 82 0.65 -1.07 19.64
C ALA A 82 -0.14 0.04 18.91
N ALA A 83 0.33 1.29 19.00
CA ALA A 83 -0.24 2.42 18.27
C ALA A 83 -0.11 2.24 16.75
N GLY A 84 1.06 1.81 16.27
CA GLY A 84 1.31 1.55 14.86
C GLY A 84 0.44 0.43 14.29
N VAL A 85 0.33 -0.70 14.99
CA VAL A 85 -0.55 -1.82 14.62
C VAL A 85 -2.01 -1.38 14.61
N ARG A 86 -2.46 -0.64 15.63
CA ARG A 86 -3.83 -0.12 15.69
C ARG A 86 -4.15 0.78 14.49
N ARG A 87 -3.20 1.62 14.08
CA ARG A 87 -3.37 2.49 12.91
C ARG A 87 -3.42 1.70 11.61
N ALA A 88 -2.52 0.74 11.42
CA ALA A 88 -2.53 -0.15 10.25
C ALA A 88 -3.86 -0.91 10.14
N MET A 89 -4.35 -1.47 11.26
CA MET A 89 -5.64 -2.19 11.29
C MET A 89 -6.83 -1.27 10.97
N GLN A 90 -6.83 -0.01 11.42
CA GLN A 90 -7.89 0.94 11.08
C GLN A 90 -7.91 1.22 9.58
N THR A 91 -6.75 1.46 8.98
CA THR A 91 -6.64 1.69 7.54
C THR A 91 -7.08 0.45 6.75
N SER A 92 -6.72 -0.75 7.19
CA SER A 92 -7.20 -2.01 6.59
C SER A 92 -8.73 -2.14 6.59
N ARG A 93 -9.40 -1.78 7.69
CA ARG A 93 -10.87 -1.85 7.82
C ARG A 93 -11.60 -0.86 6.92
N GLU A 94 -10.94 0.22 6.53
CA GLU A 94 -11.48 1.20 5.58
C GLU A 94 -11.53 0.64 4.15
N PHE A 95 -10.71 -0.38 3.83
CA PHE A 95 -10.77 -1.08 2.55
C PHE A 95 -11.83 -2.19 2.51
N ASP A 96 -12.14 -2.82 3.66
CA ASP A 96 -13.22 -3.80 3.78
C ASP A 96 -14.61 -3.13 3.89
N ALA A 97 -14.65 -1.82 4.21
CA ALA A 97 -15.87 -1.04 4.39
C ALA A 97 -16.40 -0.40 3.10
N GLU A 98 -15.98 -0.88 1.92
CA GLU A 98 -16.73 -0.69 0.67
C GLU A 98 -17.57 -1.95 0.39
N PRO A 99 -18.69 -2.17 1.13
CA PRO A 99 -19.70 -3.12 0.68
C PRO A 99 -20.26 -2.57 -0.62
N GLY A 100 -20.18 -3.37 -1.69
CA GLY A 100 -20.93 -3.15 -2.91
C GLY A 100 -22.41 -3.04 -2.59
N ASN A 101 -22.88 -1.81 -2.41
CA ASN A 101 -24.28 -1.46 -2.47
C ASN A 101 -24.60 -1.23 -3.93
N ASP A 102 -24.93 -2.31 -4.65
CA ASP A 102 -25.89 -2.19 -5.74
C ASP A 102 -27.16 -2.93 -5.27
N PRO A 103 -28.28 -2.21 -5.03
CA PRO A 103 -29.57 -2.86 -4.93
C PRO A 103 -29.85 -3.55 -6.27
N ALA A 104 -30.34 -4.78 -6.21
CA ALA A 104 -30.81 -5.47 -7.39
C ALA A 104 -32.06 -4.76 -7.94
N ASP A 105 -31.94 -4.13 -9.09
CA ASP A 105 -33.05 -3.82 -10.01
C ASP A 105 -32.70 -4.14 -11.47
#